data_AF-F3NSW3-F1
#
_entry.id   AF-F3NSW3-F1
#
_cell.length_a   1.000
_cell.length_b   1.000
_cell.length_c   1.000
_cell.angle_alpha   90.00
_cell.angle_beta   90.00
_cell.angle_gamma   90.00
#
_symmetry.space_group_name_H-M   'P 1'
#
loop_
_entity.id
_entity.type
_entity.pdbx_description
1 polymer ?
#
loop_
_entity_poly.entity_id
_entity_poly.type
_entity_poly.pdbx_seq_one_letter_code
_entity_poly.pdbx_strand_id
1 'polypeptide(L)'
;MAPSSEIYIESTDTDPAVRAQSALHHTQQRLQGRLATLTEVEPEAAEAGESVRAALTDFCAGELRRYLSAADRTLYATASGAAETRLLVRGLRTTGGMLDRDVDRLSTAGDAASATTLARAIEAVLRAHLAVERNVLLPALVGLPGADLPALVGDLDTLLAGGTLEDPAVVDVREIPHGRRHPRIFARFARLAPGESFTLVNNHDPKPLRREFQTAHPDAFTWEYVESGPERWQIRIGREAGADA
;
A
#
# COMPACT_ATOMS: atom_id res chain seq x y z
N MET A 1 -22.86 11.12 25.25
CA MET A 1 -22.45 9.70 25.39
C MET A 1 -21.02 9.61 24.92
N ALA A 2 -20.06 9.40 25.83
CA ALA A 2 -18.66 9.20 25.46
C ALA A 2 -18.53 7.84 24.73
N PRO A 3 -17.73 7.71 23.67
CA PRO A 3 -17.46 6.41 23.09
C PRO A 3 -16.63 5.60 24.08
N SER A 4 -17.08 4.38 24.36
CA SER A 4 -16.35 3.39 25.15
C SER A 4 -14.97 3.19 24.54
N SER A 5 -13.91 3.46 25.31
CA SER A 5 -12.56 3.05 24.94
C SER A 5 -12.53 1.53 24.85
N GLU A 6 -12.50 0.97 23.64
CA GLU A 6 -12.31 -0.46 23.45
C GLU A 6 -10.91 -0.83 23.94
N ILE A 7 -10.86 -1.57 25.04
CA ILE A 7 -9.62 -2.12 25.60
C ILE A 7 -9.27 -3.34 24.76
N TYR A 8 -8.17 -3.27 24.03
CA TYR A 8 -7.63 -4.39 23.26
C TYR A 8 -6.43 -4.99 24.00
N ILE A 9 -6.29 -6.31 23.93
CA ILE A 9 -5.08 -6.98 24.41
C ILE A 9 -4.12 -7.04 23.22
N GLU A 10 -2.99 -6.35 23.34
CA GLU A 10 -1.92 -6.37 22.33
C GLU A 10 -1.55 -7.81 21.96
N SER A 11 -1.33 -8.05 20.66
CA SER A 11 -0.92 -9.37 20.13
C SER A 11 -1.94 -10.51 20.28
N THR A 12 -3.24 -10.20 20.40
CA THR A 12 -4.34 -11.19 20.35
C THR A 12 -5.29 -10.91 19.18
N ASP A 13 -6.24 -11.82 18.89
CA ASP A 13 -7.25 -11.64 17.82
C ASP A 13 -8.14 -10.38 17.97
N THR A 14 -8.11 -9.73 19.14
CA THR A 14 -8.82 -8.47 19.37
C THR A 14 -8.02 -7.25 18.93
N ASP A 15 -6.70 -7.36 18.82
CA ASP A 15 -5.81 -6.29 18.37
C ASP A 15 -6.16 -5.87 16.93
N PRO A 16 -6.52 -4.58 16.69
CA PRO A 16 -6.81 -4.08 15.35
C PRO A 16 -5.70 -4.36 14.32
N ALA A 17 -4.42 -4.29 14.72
CA ALA A 17 -3.31 -4.55 13.82
C ALA A 17 -3.23 -6.03 13.43
N VAL A 18 -3.46 -6.95 14.38
CA VAL A 18 -3.53 -8.40 14.12
C VAL A 18 -4.71 -8.74 13.20
N ARG A 19 -5.87 -8.10 13.40
CA ARG A 19 -7.04 -8.25 12.51
C ARG A 19 -6.74 -7.76 11.09
N ALA A 20 -6.10 -6.60 10.96
CA ALA A 20 -5.70 -6.05 9.67
C ALA A 20 -4.71 -6.96 8.93
N GLN A 21 -3.70 -7.50 9.64
CA GLN A 21 -2.77 -8.48 9.08
C GLN A 21 -3.50 -9.74 8.61
N SER A 22 -4.38 -10.29 9.45
CA SER A 22 -5.15 -11.50 9.10
C SER A 22 -6.05 -11.29 7.88
N ALA A 23 -6.72 -10.14 7.77
CA ALA A 23 -7.54 -9.79 6.61
C ALA A 23 -6.69 -9.71 5.33
N LEU A 24 -5.53 -9.04 5.40
CA LEU A 24 -4.61 -8.95 4.27
C LEU A 24 -4.05 -10.32 3.87
N HIS A 25 -3.67 -11.17 4.84
CA HIS A 25 -3.22 -12.53 4.57
C HIS A 25 -4.27 -13.36 3.86
N HIS A 26 -5.54 -13.25 4.27
CA HIS A 26 -6.65 -13.94 3.61
C HIS A 26 -6.82 -13.48 2.15
N THR A 27 -6.74 -12.17 1.90
CA THR A 27 -6.75 -11.61 0.55
C THR A 27 -5.62 -12.15 -0.31
N GLN A 28 -4.39 -12.17 0.22
CA GLN A 28 -3.22 -12.73 -0.45
C GLN A 28 -3.37 -14.22 -0.76
N GLN A 29 -3.83 -15.03 0.21
CA GLN A 29 -4.07 -16.46 0.03
C GLN A 29 -5.12 -16.73 -1.05
N ARG A 30 -6.20 -15.94 -1.10
CA ARG A 30 -7.22 -16.04 -2.14
C ARG A 30 -6.64 -15.80 -3.53
N LEU A 31 -5.78 -14.78 -3.70
CA LEU A 31 -5.12 -14.50 -4.98
C LEU A 31 -4.22 -15.66 -5.42
N GLN A 32 -3.38 -16.17 -4.50
CA GLN A 32 -2.48 -17.29 -4.80
C GLN A 32 -3.25 -18.56 -5.14
N GLY A 33 -4.26 -18.92 -4.34
CA GLY A 33 -5.06 -20.11 -4.55
C GLY A 33 -5.82 -20.07 -5.88
N ARG A 34 -6.39 -18.90 -6.23
CA ARG A 34 -7.10 -18.75 -7.51
C ARG A 34 -6.15 -18.86 -8.71
N LEU A 35 -4.96 -18.28 -8.64
CA LEU A 35 -3.97 -18.43 -9.71
C LEU A 35 -3.54 -19.89 -9.87
N ALA A 36 -3.24 -20.59 -8.76
CA ALA A 36 -2.87 -22.00 -8.77
C ALA A 36 -3.96 -22.89 -9.39
N THR A 37 -5.24 -22.66 -9.04
CA THR A 37 -6.35 -23.41 -9.66
C THR A 37 -6.43 -23.17 -11.17
N LEU A 38 -6.16 -21.95 -11.65
CA LEU A 38 -6.18 -21.66 -13.09
C LEU A 38 -4.97 -22.26 -13.83
N THR A 39 -3.83 -22.47 -13.17
CA THR A 39 -2.61 -23.05 -13.77
C THR A 39 -2.55 -24.57 -13.73
N GLU A 40 -3.41 -25.22 -12.93
CA GLU A 40 -3.58 -26.67 -12.86
C GLU A 40 -4.43 -27.25 -14.01
N VAL A 41 -5.25 -26.43 -14.67
CA VAL A 41 -6.12 -26.89 -15.77
C VAL A 41 -5.28 -27.21 -17.01
N GLU A 42 -5.26 -28.48 -17.42
CA GLU A 42 -4.71 -28.92 -18.70
C GLU A 42 -5.84 -29.00 -19.74
N PRO A 43 -5.87 -28.13 -20.76
CA PRO A 43 -6.96 -28.13 -21.74
C PRO A 43 -6.81 -29.31 -22.71
N GLU A 44 -7.81 -30.19 -22.74
CA GLU A 44 -7.85 -31.34 -23.66
C GLU A 44 -8.30 -30.95 -25.09
N ALA A 45 -8.94 -29.78 -25.26
CA ALA A 45 -9.49 -29.28 -26.52
C ALA A 45 -9.14 -27.81 -26.79
N ALA A 46 -9.16 -27.39 -28.05
CA ALA A 46 -8.80 -26.02 -28.45
C ALA A 46 -9.72 -24.94 -27.83
N GLU A 47 -11.04 -25.18 -27.78
CA GLU A 47 -12.00 -24.27 -27.14
C GLU A 47 -11.77 -24.15 -25.63
N ALA A 48 -11.42 -25.27 -24.98
CA ALA A 48 -11.05 -25.28 -23.56
C ALA A 48 -9.75 -24.49 -23.33
N GLY A 49 -8.78 -24.58 -24.25
CA GLY A 49 -7.54 -23.81 -24.20
C GLY A 49 -7.78 -22.31 -24.29
N GLU A 50 -8.65 -21.86 -25.19
CA GLU A 50 -9.01 -20.45 -25.33
C GLU A 50 -9.70 -19.91 -24.06
N SER A 51 -10.60 -20.70 -23.47
CA SER A 51 -11.26 -20.36 -22.20
C SER A 51 -10.25 -20.22 -21.04
N VAL A 52 -9.29 -21.15 -20.92
CA VAL A 52 -8.21 -21.09 -19.92
C VAL A 52 -7.35 -19.83 -20.12
N ARG A 53 -6.97 -19.53 -21.37
CA ARG A 53 -6.18 -18.34 -21.72
C ARG A 53 -6.90 -17.05 -21.33
N ALA A 54 -8.19 -16.95 -21.65
CA ALA A 54 -9.02 -15.80 -21.29
C ALA A 54 -9.12 -15.65 -19.76
N ALA A 55 -9.41 -16.72 -19.04
CA ALA A 55 -9.53 -16.70 -17.58
C ALA A 55 -8.22 -16.29 -16.88
N LEU A 56 -7.08 -16.80 -17.35
CA LEU A 56 -5.75 -16.39 -16.86
C LEU A 56 -5.49 -14.90 -17.12
N THR A 57 -5.83 -14.43 -18.32
CA THR A 57 -5.64 -13.02 -18.71
C THR A 57 -6.49 -12.10 -17.84
N ASP A 58 -7.79 -12.39 -17.71
CA ASP A 58 -8.72 -11.59 -16.93
C ASP A 58 -8.32 -11.54 -15.45
N PHE A 59 -7.88 -12.66 -14.88
CA PHE A 59 -7.44 -12.71 -13.49
C PHE A 59 -6.15 -11.91 -13.27
N CYS A 60 -5.13 -12.12 -14.11
CA CYS A 60 -3.82 -11.49 -13.99
C CYS A 60 -3.87 -9.99 -14.28
N ALA A 61 -4.51 -9.58 -15.39
CA ALA A 61 -4.63 -8.18 -15.78
C ALA A 61 -5.66 -7.43 -14.92
N GLY A 62 -6.62 -8.13 -14.32
CA GLY A 62 -7.64 -7.57 -13.44
C GLY A 62 -7.23 -7.60 -11.97
N GLU A 63 -7.52 -8.71 -11.29
CA GLU A 63 -7.41 -8.80 -9.83
C GLU A 63 -5.98 -8.69 -9.32
N LEU A 64 -5.03 -9.39 -9.95
CA LEU A 64 -3.63 -9.36 -9.51
C LEU A 64 -3.02 -7.96 -9.69
N ARG A 65 -3.17 -7.35 -10.87
CA ARG A 65 -2.65 -6.00 -11.13
C ARG A 65 -3.29 -4.96 -10.20
N ARG A 66 -4.60 -5.06 -9.92
CA ARG A 66 -5.26 -4.19 -8.93
C ARG A 66 -4.66 -4.35 -7.53
N TYR A 67 -4.36 -5.57 -7.10
CA TYR A 67 -3.70 -5.80 -5.82
C TYR A 67 -2.31 -5.17 -5.75
N LEU A 68 -1.46 -5.41 -6.75
CA LEU A 68 -0.10 -4.86 -6.79
C LEU A 68 -0.11 -3.32 -6.76
N SER A 69 -1.01 -2.71 -7.54
CA SER A 69 -1.19 -1.25 -7.54
C SER A 69 -1.71 -0.73 -6.20
N ALA A 70 -2.69 -1.40 -5.58
CA ALA A 70 -3.24 -1.01 -4.31
C ALA A 70 -2.21 -1.11 -3.17
N ALA A 71 -1.46 -2.20 -3.10
CA ALA A 71 -0.37 -2.39 -2.14
C ALA A 71 0.73 -1.33 -2.31
N ASP A 72 1.06 -0.97 -3.55
CA ASP A 72 2.05 0.09 -3.80
C ASP A 72 1.59 1.46 -3.28
N ARG A 73 0.35 1.83 -3.57
CA ARG A 73 -0.24 3.12 -3.20
C ARG A 73 -0.52 3.27 -1.71
N THR A 74 -0.55 2.19 -0.94
CA THR A 74 -0.86 2.21 0.49
C THR A 74 0.33 1.77 1.33
N LEU A 75 0.60 0.47 1.36
CA LEU A 75 1.62 -0.17 2.20
C LEU A 75 3.02 0.31 1.80
N TYR A 76 3.35 0.27 0.51
CA TYR A 76 4.70 0.59 0.04
C TYR A 76 4.95 2.09 0.05
N ALA A 77 3.96 2.90 -0.31
CA ALA A 77 4.01 4.35 -0.17
C ALA A 77 4.43 4.74 1.25
N THR A 78 3.76 4.17 2.26
CA THR A 78 4.04 4.45 3.67
C THR A 78 5.41 3.94 4.09
N ALA A 79 5.73 2.68 3.81
CA ALA A 79 7.01 2.10 4.18
C ALA A 79 8.20 2.74 3.46
N SER A 80 8.05 3.23 2.22
CA SER A 80 9.19 3.78 1.46
C SER A 80 9.81 5.04 2.07
N GLY A 81 9.07 5.73 2.94
CA GLY A 81 9.54 6.92 3.61
C GLY A 81 10.57 6.65 4.71
N ALA A 82 10.54 5.47 5.34
CA ALA A 82 11.42 5.13 6.47
C ALA A 82 12.73 4.50 6.01
N ALA A 83 13.84 4.85 6.65
CA ALA A 83 15.17 4.39 6.25
C ALA A 83 15.30 2.86 6.34
N GLU A 84 14.68 2.27 7.36
CA GLU A 84 14.70 0.86 7.70
C GLU A 84 14.02 -0.01 6.63
N THR A 85 12.98 0.50 5.97
CA THR A 85 12.15 -0.24 5.01
C THR A 85 12.29 0.24 3.57
N ARG A 86 12.96 1.37 3.31
CA ARG A 86 13.11 1.95 1.96
C ARG A 86 13.75 0.99 0.95
N LEU A 87 14.83 0.30 1.32
CA LEU A 87 15.50 -0.66 0.43
C LEU A 87 14.64 -1.91 0.18
N LEU A 88 13.94 -2.39 1.20
CA LEU A 88 12.96 -3.47 1.08
C LEU A 88 11.86 -3.11 0.08
N VAL A 89 11.28 -1.92 0.22
CA VAL A 89 10.23 -1.43 -0.68
C VAL A 89 10.75 -1.28 -2.10
N ARG A 90 12.00 -0.82 -2.30
CA ARG A 90 12.61 -0.78 -3.63
C ARG A 90 12.70 -2.17 -4.27
N GLY A 91 13.04 -3.19 -3.49
CA GLY A 91 13.03 -4.59 -3.93
C GLY A 91 11.62 -5.10 -4.26
N LEU A 92 10.62 -4.80 -3.43
CA LEU A 92 9.22 -5.14 -3.68
C LEU A 92 8.71 -4.46 -4.96
N ARG A 93 8.95 -3.17 -5.16
CA ARG A 93 8.58 -2.47 -6.41
C ARG A 93 9.27 -3.05 -7.64
N THR A 94 10.53 -3.47 -7.52
CA THR A 94 11.27 -4.12 -8.62
C THR A 94 10.61 -5.44 -9.01
N THR A 95 10.24 -6.27 -8.02
CA THR A 95 9.55 -7.54 -8.27
C THR A 95 8.10 -7.34 -8.74
N GLY A 96 7.39 -6.32 -8.25
CA GLY A 96 6.09 -5.90 -8.79
C GLY A 96 6.16 -5.51 -10.26
N GLY A 97 7.18 -4.74 -10.66
CA GLY A 97 7.42 -4.42 -12.07
C GLY A 97 7.87 -5.61 -12.93
N MET A 98 8.37 -6.70 -12.34
CA MET A 98 8.57 -7.98 -13.05
C MET A 98 7.22 -8.67 -13.31
N LEU A 99 6.38 -8.74 -12.26
CA LEU A 99 5.03 -9.31 -12.38
C LEU A 99 4.20 -8.56 -13.43
N ASP A 100 4.20 -7.23 -13.41
CA ASP A 100 3.43 -6.45 -14.40
C ASP A 100 3.86 -6.74 -15.84
N ARG A 101 5.17 -6.83 -16.10
CA ARG A 101 5.69 -7.20 -17.43
C ARG A 101 5.27 -8.59 -17.86
N ASP A 102 5.28 -9.56 -16.95
CA ASP A 102 4.83 -10.92 -17.26
C ASP A 102 3.31 -11.00 -17.46
N VAL A 103 2.52 -10.18 -16.75
CA VAL A 103 1.09 -10.01 -16.99
C VAL A 103 0.82 -9.41 -18.38
N ASP A 104 1.59 -8.41 -18.81
CA ASP A 104 1.47 -7.85 -20.16
C ASP A 104 1.80 -8.89 -21.23
N ARG A 105 2.87 -9.67 -21.03
CA ARG A 105 3.24 -10.77 -21.94
C ARG A 105 2.14 -11.82 -22.02
N LEU A 106 1.56 -12.20 -20.88
CA LEU A 106 0.46 -13.16 -20.81
C LEU A 106 -0.77 -12.67 -21.57
N SER A 107 -1.09 -11.38 -21.44
CA SER A 107 -2.24 -10.76 -22.13
C SER A 107 -2.09 -10.78 -23.66
N THR A 108 -0.85 -10.86 -24.15
CA THR A 108 -0.52 -10.96 -25.59
C THR A 108 -0.21 -12.38 -26.07
N ALA A 109 -0.31 -13.40 -25.20
CA ALA A 109 0.00 -14.78 -25.56
C ALA A 109 -0.96 -15.29 -26.65
N GLY A 110 -0.39 -15.89 -27.70
CA GLY A 110 -1.15 -16.37 -28.87
C GLY A 110 -1.82 -17.73 -28.68
N ASP A 111 -1.49 -18.46 -27.62
CA ASP A 111 -1.99 -19.80 -27.34
C ASP A 111 -2.06 -20.10 -25.84
N ALA A 112 -2.82 -21.13 -25.47
CA ALA A 112 -3.07 -21.52 -24.09
C ALA A 112 -1.83 -22.07 -23.37
N ALA A 113 -0.95 -22.79 -24.07
CA ALA A 113 0.25 -23.37 -23.46
C ALA A 113 1.22 -22.26 -23.03
N SER A 114 1.46 -21.30 -23.92
CA SER A 114 2.27 -20.10 -23.63
C SER A 114 1.69 -19.29 -22.46
N ALA A 115 0.37 -19.09 -22.41
CA ALA A 115 -0.30 -18.40 -21.32
C ALA A 115 -0.14 -19.13 -19.98
N THR A 116 -0.32 -20.45 -19.95
CA THR A 116 -0.13 -21.27 -18.75
C THR A 116 1.33 -21.24 -18.27
N THR A 117 2.31 -21.30 -19.17
CA THR A 117 3.72 -21.17 -18.81
C THR A 117 4.04 -19.82 -18.16
N LEU A 118 3.53 -18.71 -18.73
CA LEU A 118 3.69 -17.37 -18.15
C LEU A 118 2.97 -17.25 -16.81
N ALA A 119 1.76 -17.82 -16.69
CA ALA A 119 1.01 -17.82 -15.44
C ALA A 119 1.72 -18.57 -14.32
N ARG A 120 2.35 -19.71 -14.60
CA ARG A 120 3.19 -20.45 -13.62
C ARG A 120 4.42 -19.65 -13.20
N ALA A 121 5.03 -18.89 -14.12
CA ALA A 121 6.12 -17.98 -13.78
C ALA A 121 5.65 -16.85 -12.86
N ILE A 122 4.50 -16.22 -13.18
CA ILE A 122 3.85 -15.21 -12.34
C ILE A 122 3.55 -15.80 -10.95
N GLU A 123 2.99 -17.00 -10.87
CA GLU A 123 2.64 -17.68 -9.62
C GLU A 123 3.88 -17.87 -8.71
N ALA A 124 5.00 -18.33 -9.28
CA ALA A 124 6.24 -18.52 -8.56
C ALA A 124 6.80 -17.21 -7.99
N VAL A 125 6.83 -16.14 -8.80
CA VAL A 125 7.31 -14.81 -8.38
C VAL A 125 6.36 -14.18 -7.38
N LEU A 126 5.04 -14.27 -7.59
CA LEU A 126 4.01 -13.74 -6.70
C LEU A 126 4.11 -14.37 -5.32
N ARG A 127 4.31 -15.69 -5.25
CA ARG A 127 4.51 -16.38 -3.97
C ARG A 127 5.71 -15.85 -3.19
N ALA A 128 6.83 -15.58 -3.85
CA ALA A 128 7.99 -14.97 -3.22
C ALA A 128 7.71 -13.52 -2.79
N HIS A 129 7.08 -12.73 -3.66
CA HIS A 129 6.70 -11.33 -3.40
C HIS A 129 5.81 -11.20 -2.16
N LEU A 130 4.71 -11.95 -2.12
CA LEU A 130 3.76 -11.94 -1.00
C LEU A 130 4.36 -12.50 0.30
N ALA A 131 5.31 -13.44 0.21
CA ALA A 131 6.02 -13.92 1.39
C ALA A 131 6.89 -12.81 2.00
N VAL A 132 7.53 -11.98 1.17
CA VAL A 132 8.31 -10.82 1.65
C VAL A 132 7.39 -9.75 2.25
N GLU A 133 6.27 -9.44 1.59
CA GLU A 133 5.26 -8.55 2.15
C GLU A 133 4.83 -9.02 3.56
N ARG A 134 4.38 -10.27 3.65
CA ARG A 134 3.82 -10.83 4.89
C ARG A 134 4.85 -10.97 6.00
N ASN A 135 6.01 -11.54 5.70
CA ASN A 135 6.95 -11.95 6.73
C ASN A 135 7.95 -10.85 7.10
N VAL A 136 8.09 -9.82 6.27
CA VAL A 136 9.11 -8.78 6.45
C VAL A 136 8.46 -7.40 6.50
N LEU A 137 7.68 -7.03 5.49
CA LEU A 137 7.13 -5.68 5.41
C LEU A 137 6.06 -5.42 6.48
N LEU A 138 5.09 -6.33 6.67
CA LEU A 138 3.99 -6.11 7.61
C LEU A 138 4.46 -6.00 9.07
N PRO A 139 5.37 -6.86 9.58
CA PRO A 139 5.93 -6.67 10.91
C PRO A 139 6.69 -5.34 11.04
N ALA A 140 7.43 -4.94 10.01
CA ALA A 140 8.14 -3.67 10.01
C ALA A 140 7.17 -2.49 10.07
N LEU A 141 6.09 -2.49 9.28
CA LEU A 141 5.06 -1.45 9.27
C LEU A 141 4.40 -1.26 10.64
N VAL A 142 4.16 -2.32 11.41
CA VAL A 142 3.59 -2.21 12.77
C VAL A 142 4.53 -1.44 13.71
N GLY A 143 5.85 -1.53 13.50
CA GLY A 143 6.85 -0.83 14.30
C GLY A 143 7.20 0.58 13.80
N LEU A 144 6.70 1.01 12.62
CA LEU A 144 7.06 2.30 12.05
C LEU A 144 6.26 3.45 12.69
N PRO A 145 6.92 4.51 13.18
CA PRO A 145 6.24 5.73 13.61
C PRO A 145 5.36 6.32 12.50
N GLY A 146 4.14 6.72 12.85
CA GLY A 146 3.17 7.28 11.90
C GLY A 146 2.46 6.28 10.99
N ALA A 147 2.80 4.98 11.05
CA ALA A 147 2.07 3.93 10.34
C ALA A 147 0.87 3.43 11.16
N ASP A 148 -0.30 3.36 10.53
CA ASP A 148 -1.52 2.79 11.10
C ASP A 148 -1.98 1.65 10.19
N LEU A 149 -1.57 0.43 10.52
CA LEU A 149 -1.82 -0.74 9.68
C LEU A 149 -3.32 -0.99 9.41
N PRO A 150 -4.23 -0.91 10.41
CA PRO A 150 -5.66 -0.95 10.15
C PRO A 150 -6.15 0.08 9.13
N ALA A 151 -5.70 1.34 9.23
CA ALA A 151 -6.07 2.37 8.26
C ALA A 151 -5.51 2.06 6.86
N LEU A 152 -4.26 1.59 6.76
CA LEU A 152 -3.64 1.23 5.48
C LEU A 152 -4.35 0.06 4.80
N VAL A 153 -4.78 -0.95 5.56
CA VAL A 153 -5.55 -2.08 5.03
C VAL A 153 -6.94 -1.62 4.58
N GLY A 154 -7.59 -0.72 5.32
CA GLY A 154 -8.85 -0.11 4.88
C GLY A 154 -8.73 0.70 3.58
N ASP A 155 -7.63 1.44 3.41
CA ASP A 155 -7.31 2.15 2.16
C ASP A 155 -7.06 1.14 1.02
N LEU A 156 -6.35 0.04 1.30
CA LEU A 156 -6.11 -1.04 0.34
C LEU A 156 -7.44 -1.69 -0.11
N ASP A 157 -8.32 -2.02 0.82
CA ASP A 157 -9.64 -2.59 0.52
C ASP A 157 -10.50 -1.64 -0.33
N THR A 158 -10.44 -0.34 -0.04
CA THR A 158 -11.11 0.69 -0.85
C THR A 158 -10.62 0.67 -2.30
N LEU A 159 -9.30 0.57 -2.51
CA LEU A 159 -8.71 0.49 -3.84
C LEU A 159 -9.04 -0.84 -4.55
N LEU A 160 -9.04 -1.96 -3.82
CA LEU A 160 -9.42 -3.26 -4.37
C LEU A 160 -10.89 -3.29 -4.82
N ALA A 161 -11.77 -2.56 -4.14
CA ALA A 161 -13.17 -2.38 -4.51
C ALA A 161 -13.37 -1.40 -5.69
N GLY A 162 -12.31 -0.81 -6.23
CA GLY A 162 -12.37 0.17 -7.32
C GLY A 162 -12.64 1.61 -6.87
N GLY A 163 -12.58 1.87 -5.55
CA GLY A 163 -12.65 3.21 -5.00
C GLY A 163 -11.38 4.03 -5.23
N THR A 164 -11.42 5.29 -4.82
CA THR A 164 -10.29 6.22 -4.88
C THR A 164 -9.96 6.76 -3.50
N LEU A 165 -8.68 6.90 -3.18
CA LEU A 165 -8.25 7.58 -1.97
C LEU A 165 -8.30 9.09 -2.17
N GLU A 166 -8.75 9.82 -1.15
CA GLU A 166 -8.71 11.28 -1.17
C GLU A 166 -7.29 11.79 -0.93
N ASP A 167 -6.82 12.67 -1.82
CA ASP A 167 -5.51 13.33 -1.72
C ASP A 167 -5.66 14.85 -1.64
N PRO A 168 -6.34 15.36 -0.60
CA PRO A 168 -6.66 16.78 -0.51
C PRO A 168 -5.38 17.62 -0.47
N ALA A 169 -5.41 18.77 -1.14
CA ALA A 169 -4.33 19.77 -1.09
C ALA A 169 -4.24 20.44 0.29
N VAL A 170 -5.32 20.42 1.07
CA VAL A 170 -5.40 20.94 2.42
C VAL A 170 -5.91 19.85 3.37
N VAL A 171 -5.11 19.51 4.38
CA VAL A 171 -5.47 18.60 5.46
C VAL A 171 -5.76 19.43 6.70
N ASP A 172 -7.04 19.70 6.96
CA ASP A 172 -7.48 20.37 8.18
C ASP A 172 -7.74 19.35 9.29
N VAL A 173 -6.96 19.40 10.36
CA VAL A 173 -7.04 18.45 11.47
C VAL A 173 -7.76 18.99 12.70
N ARG A 174 -8.29 20.22 12.64
CA ARG A 174 -8.92 20.87 13.81
C ARG A 174 -10.11 20.07 14.34
N GLU A 175 -10.91 19.52 13.44
CA GLU A 175 -12.09 18.69 13.76
C GLU A 175 -11.77 17.19 13.88
N ILE A 176 -10.52 16.79 13.65
CA ILE A 176 -10.10 15.39 13.71
C ILE A 176 -9.69 15.04 15.15
N PRO A 177 -10.18 13.91 15.73
CA PRO A 177 -9.74 13.45 17.03
C PRO A 177 -8.22 13.27 17.08
N HIS A 178 -7.58 13.67 18.18
CA HIS A 178 -6.12 13.75 18.30
C HIS A 178 -5.39 12.48 17.84
N GLY A 179 -5.83 11.30 18.29
CA GLY A 179 -5.22 10.01 17.92
C GLY A 179 -5.34 9.63 16.43
N ARG A 180 -6.21 10.30 15.66
CA ARG A 180 -6.40 10.06 14.22
C ARG A 180 -5.73 11.10 13.32
N ARG A 181 -5.13 12.15 13.90
CA ARG A 181 -4.51 13.24 13.13
C ARG A 181 -3.24 12.77 12.44
N HIS A 182 -2.28 12.23 13.20
CA HIS A 182 -0.97 11.83 12.68
C HIS A 182 -1.10 10.75 11.59
N PRO A 183 -1.85 9.64 11.80
CA PRO A 183 -2.07 8.65 10.75
C PRO A 183 -2.57 9.25 9.43
N ARG A 184 -3.54 10.18 9.49
CA ARG A 184 -4.07 10.83 8.28
C ARG A 184 -3.03 11.70 7.57
N ILE A 185 -2.20 12.41 8.32
CA ILE A 185 -1.15 13.30 7.78
C ILE A 185 -0.03 12.46 7.14
N PHE A 186 0.43 11.41 7.82
CA PHE A 186 1.45 10.51 7.30
C PHE A 186 0.96 9.72 6.08
N ALA A 187 -0.28 9.25 6.08
CA ALA A 187 -0.90 8.60 4.91
C ALA A 187 -0.96 9.56 3.71
N ARG A 188 -1.32 10.83 3.91
CA ARG A 188 -1.29 11.83 2.83
C ARG A 188 0.13 12.08 2.31
N PHE A 189 1.10 12.21 3.22
CA PHE A 189 2.52 12.41 2.86
C PHE A 189 3.11 11.23 2.10
N ALA A 190 2.80 10.00 2.52
CA ALA A 190 3.25 8.77 1.90
C ALA A 190 2.92 8.71 0.41
N ARG A 191 1.78 9.28 0.00
CA ARG A 191 1.29 9.29 -1.38
C ARG A 191 1.75 10.48 -2.23
N LEU A 192 2.50 11.43 -1.67
CA LEU A 192 3.08 12.53 -2.45
C LEU A 192 4.13 11.98 -3.41
N ALA A 193 4.08 12.41 -4.67
CA ALA A 193 5.21 12.25 -5.58
C ALA A 193 6.39 13.16 -5.16
N PRO A 194 7.64 12.89 -5.58
CA PRO A 194 8.75 13.79 -5.33
C PRO A 194 8.45 15.22 -5.80
N GLY A 195 8.69 16.20 -4.94
CA GLY A 195 8.39 17.62 -5.21
C GLY A 195 6.95 18.05 -4.95
N GLU A 196 6.02 17.14 -4.67
CA GLU A 196 4.65 17.50 -4.30
C GLU A 196 4.54 17.90 -2.82
N SER A 197 3.48 18.66 -2.50
CA SER A 197 3.18 19.09 -1.13
C SER A 197 1.68 19.22 -0.86
N PHE A 198 1.31 19.24 0.43
CA PHE A 198 -0.02 19.63 0.90
C PHE A 198 0.11 20.61 2.07
N THR A 199 -0.98 21.31 2.39
CA THR A 199 -1.05 22.24 3.52
C THR A 199 -1.75 21.59 4.70
N LEU A 200 -1.08 21.49 5.85
CA LEU A 200 -1.66 21.14 7.13
C LEU A 200 -2.25 22.38 7.81
N VAL A 201 -3.51 22.30 8.25
CA VAL A 201 -4.15 23.32 9.09
C VAL A 201 -4.36 22.77 10.50
N ASN A 202 -3.79 23.45 11.50
CA ASN A 202 -3.88 23.04 12.91
C ASN A 202 -4.24 24.21 13.84
N ASN A 203 -4.72 23.89 15.04
CA ASN A 203 -5.06 24.89 16.07
C ASN A 203 -3.86 25.34 16.92
N HIS A 204 -2.68 24.74 16.74
CA HIS A 204 -1.44 25.09 17.43
C HIS A 204 -0.23 24.72 16.57
N ASP A 205 0.96 25.19 16.95
CA ASP A 205 2.22 24.83 16.31
C ASP A 205 2.48 23.31 16.43
N PRO A 206 2.50 22.54 15.33
CA PRO A 206 2.65 21.09 15.36
C PRO A 206 4.10 20.62 15.56
N LYS A 207 4.80 21.17 16.56
CA LYS A 207 6.19 20.79 16.90
C LYS A 207 6.37 19.28 17.15
N PRO A 208 5.47 18.59 17.88
CA PRO A 208 5.61 17.14 18.09
C PRO A 208 5.56 16.37 16.77
N LEU A 209 4.61 16.72 15.89
CA LEU A 209 4.48 16.12 14.56
C LEU A 209 5.73 16.35 13.72
N ARG A 210 6.30 17.58 13.72
CA ARG A 210 7.55 17.86 13.00
C ARG A 210 8.70 16.97 13.46
N ARG A 211 8.82 16.71 14.77
CA ARG A 211 9.84 15.80 15.31
C ARG A 211 9.61 14.37 14.85
N GLU A 212 8.36 13.92 14.82
CA GLU A 212 8.02 12.58 14.32
C GLU A 212 8.36 12.43 12.83
N PHE A 213 8.09 13.45 12.01
CA PHE A 213 8.54 13.49 10.62
C PHE A 213 10.07 13.40 10.49
N GLN A 214 10.82 14.12 11.34
CA GLN A 214 12.28 14.05 11.31
C GLN A 214 12.81 12.65 11.62
N THR A 215 12.16 11.93 12.55
CA THR A 215 12.51 10.56 12.90
C THR A 215 12.11 9.57 11.79
N ALA A 216 10.89 9.69 11.27
CA ALA A 216 10.34 8.75 10.30
C ALA A 216 10.88 8.95 8.88
N HIS A 217 11.23 10.19 8.52
CA HIS A 217 11.59 10.61 7.17
C HIS A 217 12.82 11.52 7.15
N PRO A 218 13.98 11.09 7.70
CA PRO A 218 15.16 11.93 7.71
C PRO A 218 15.55 12.33 6.28
N ASP A 219 15.75 13.63 6.07
CA ASP A 219 16.16 14.25 4.81
C ASP A 219 15.27 13.91 3.60
N ALA A 220 13.97 13.67 3.83
CA ALA A 220 13.03 13.29 2.78
C ALA A 220 11.76 14.15 2.74
N PHE A 221 11.66 15.17 3.61
CA PHE A 221 10.50 16.06 3.69
C PHE A 221 10.90 17.53 3.86
N THR A 222 10.06 18.42 3.34
CA THR A 222 10.13 19.86 3.55
C THR A 222 9.06 20.30 4.55
N TRP A 223 9.37 21.32 5.35
CA TRP A 223 8.44 21.89 6.35
C TRP A 223 8.51 23.41 6.34
N GLU A 224 7.49 24.04 5.76
CA GLU A 224 7.43 25.49 5.60
C GLU A 224 6.21 26.07 6.34
N TYR A 225 6.44 27.06 7.19
CA TYR A 225 5.34 27.79 7.83
C TYR A 225 4.75 28.79 6.82
N VAL A 226 3.49 28.56 6.43
CA VAL A 226 2.70 29.48 5.61
C VAL A 226 2.02 30.52 6.50
N GLU A 227 1.57 30.12 7.69
CA GLU A 227 0.97 30.98 8.70
C GLU A 227 1.35 30.51 10.11
N SER A 228 1.78 31.45 10.96
CA SER A 228 2.34 31.16 12.29
C SER A 228 1.54 31.83 13.41
N GLY A 229 0.27 31.43 13.58
CA GLY A 229 -0.55 31.72 14.76
C GLY A 229 -0.80 33.21 15.08
N PRO A 230 -1.51 33.51 16.18
CA PRO A 230 -2.06 32.57 17.18
C PRO A 230 -3.41 31.94 16.80
N GLU A 231 -4.14 32.48 15.82
CA GLU A 231 -5.50 32.04 15.48
C GLU A 231 -5.53 30.78 14.62
N ARG A 232 -4.53 30.60 13.75
CA ARG A 232 -4.41 29.48 12.83
C ARG A 232 -2.94 29.19 12.53
N TRP A 233 -2.62 27.91 12.41
CA TRP A 233 -1.31 27.46 11.98
C TRP A 233 -1.44 26.74 10.64
N GLN A 234 -0.70 27.19 9.63
CA GLN A 234 -0.65 26.57 8.31
C GLN A 234 0.78 26.18 7.97
N ILE A 235 0.99 24.90 7.67
CA ILE A 235 2.30 24.34 7.35
C ILE A 235 2.20 23.66 6.00
N ARG A 236 3.05 24.04 5.05
CA ARG A 236 3.25 23.28 3.82
C ARG A 236 4.24 22.15 4.10
N ILE A 237 3.75 20.92 3.97
CA ILE A 237 4.53 19.69 4.13
C ILE A 237 4.71 19.09 2.73
N GLY A 238 5.95 18.90 2.31
CA GLY A 238 6.28 18.42 0.97
C GLY A 238 7.26 17.27 1.00
N ARG A 239 7.27 16.46 -0.06
CA ARG A 239 8.30 15.45 -0.29
C ARG A 239 9.42 16.08 -1.08
N GLU A 240 10.67 15.86 -0.66
CA GLU A 240 11.80 16.38 -1.43
C GLU A 240 11.77 15.84 -2.87
N ALA A 241 12.00 16.72 -3.84
CA ALA A 241 12.29 16.30 -5.19
C ALA A 241 13.62 15.56 -5.12
N GLY A 242 13.62 14.24 -5.35
CA GLY A 242 14.86 13.48 -5.39
C GLY A 242 15.83 14.19 -6.32
N ALA A 243 17.08 14.33 -5.92
CA ALA A 243 18.13 14.73 -6.84
C ALA A 243 18.24 13.63 -7.90
N ASP A 244 17.54 13.78 -9.02
CA ASP A 244 17.75 12.96 -10.20
C ASP A 244 19.20 13.20 -10.67
N ALA A 245 20.04 12.17 -10.46
CA ALA A 245 21.36 12.01 -11.06
C ALA A 245 21.57 10.53 -11.39
#